data_AF-A0A9W6FA73-F1
#
_entry.id   AF-A0A9W6FA73-F1
#
_cell.length_a   1.000
_cell.length_b   1.000
_cell.length_c   1.000
_cell.angle_alpha   90.00
_cell.angle_beta   90.00
_cell.angle_gamma   90.00
#
_symmetry.space_group_name_H-M   'P 1'
#
loop_
_entity.id
_entity.type
_entity.pdbx_description
1 polymer ?
#
loop_
_entity_poly.entity_id
_entity_poly.type
_entity_poly.pdbx_seq_one_letter_code
_entity_poly.pdbx_strand_id
1 'polypeptide(L)'
;MLVQKKGRIINVGSFAGDDPRQGKLGYAVSKAGARCFSLALARELESKLPSVIVTEWIPGILCTRYGQPDGIDPDVAACWGVNLALDDRVELHGKTYLKDEEFIRTTTIRQKLRKAVASMF
;
A
#
# COMPACT_ATOMS: atom_id res chain seq x y z
N MET A 1 -8.60 11.11 16.56
CA MET A 1 -9.19 10.49 15.36
C MET A 1 -10.66 10.14 15.51
N LEU A 2 -11.07 9.17 16.35
CA LEU A 2 -12.49 8.77 16.44
C LEU A 2 -13.42 9.88 16.96
N VAL A 3 -13.02 10.59 18.02
CA VAL A 3 -13.77 11.75 18.56
C VAL A 3 -13.73 12.95 17.61
N GLN A 4 -12.55 13.20 17.01
CA GLN A 4 -12.32 14.32 16.08
C GLN A 4 -12.94 14.08 14.68
N LYS A 5 -13.33 12.84 14.38
CA LYS A 5 -13.81 12.36 13.07
C LYS A 5 -12.91 12.65 11.86
N LYS A 6 -11.64 13.03 12.11
CA LYS A 6 -10.61 13.32 11.10
C LYS A 6 -9.29 12.65 11.48
N GLY A 7 -8.52 12.24 10.49
CA GLY A 7 -7.13 11.82 10.67
C GLY A 7 -6.54 11.03 9.51
N ARG A 8 -5.27 10.62 9.65
CA ARG A 8 -4.54 9.82 8.68
C ARG A 8 -4.12 8.48 9.26
N ILE A 9 -4.38 7.41 8.52
CA ILE A 9 -3.86 6.07 8.77
C ILE A 9 -3.03 5.68 7.55
N ILE A 10 -1.73 5.47 7.76
CA ILE A 10 -0.81 5.02 6.70
C ILE A 10 -0.29 3.64 7.10
N ASN A 11 -0.70 2.62 6.36
CA ASN A 11 -0.23 1.26 6.55
C ASN A 11 1.00 1.02 5.66
N VAL A 12 2.14 0.69 6.27
CA VAL A 12 3.40 0.48 5.55
C VAL A 12 3.43 -0.93 4.90
N GLY A 13 3.19 -0.96 3.60
CA GLY A 13 3.05 -2.15 2.76
C GLY A 13 4.34 -2.67 2.13
N SER A 14 4.19 -3.64 1.22
CA SER A 14 5.27 -4.21 0.40
C SER A 14 4.69 -5.05 -0.74
N PHE A 15 5.35 -5.06 -1.91
CA PHE A 15 5.01 -5.98 -3.01
C PHE A 15 5.29 -7.46 -2.70
N ALA A 16 5.97 -7.78 -1.60
CA ALA A 16 6.19 -9.18 -1.20
C ALA A 16 4.89 -9.96 -0.94
N GLY A 17 3.76 -9.28 -0.73
CA GLY A 17 2.44 -9.91 -0.68
C GLY A 17 1.86 -10.30 -2.04
N ASP A 18 2.26 -9.64 -3.13
CA ASP A 18 1.85 -9.98 -4.51
C ASP A 18 2.80 -10.96 -5.19
N ASP A 19 4.10 -10.86 -4.87
CA ASP A 19 5.17 -11.68 -5.46
C ASP A 19 6.04 -12.30 -4.34
N PRO A 20 5.56 -13.39 -3.72
CA PRO A 20 6.25 -14.04 -2.62
C PRO A 20 7.59 -14.65 -3.06
N ARG A 21 8.64 -14.43 -2.27
CA ARG A 21 9.97 -15.03 -2.49
C ARG A 21 10.20 -16.25 -1.61
N GLN A 22 11.00 -17.20 -2.10
CA GLN A 22 11.42 -18.38 -1.34
C GLN A 22 12.07 -17.97 0.00
N GLY A 23 11.73 -18.68 1.08
CA GLY A 23 12.25 -18.40 2.42
C GLY A 23 11.63 -17.18 3.13
N LYS A 24 10.62 -16.53 2.54
CA LYS A 24 9.96 -15.33 3.11
C LYS A 24 8.46 -15.51 3.37
N LEU A 25 8.00 -16.74 3.62
CA LEU A 25 6.58 -17.09 3.77
C LEU A 25 5.83 -16.19 4.76
N GLY A 26 6.32 -16.07 6.00
CA GLY A 26 5.66 -15.25 7.02
C GLY A 26 5.59 -13.78 6.61
N TYR A 27 6.68 -13.23 6.06
CA TYR A 27 6.73 -11.84 5.60
C TYR A 27 5.75 -11.58 4.45
N ALA A 28 5.70 -12.47 3.46
CA ALA A 28 4.78 -12.36 2.33
C ALA A 28 3.31 -12.39 2.79
N VAL A 29 2.95 -13.35 3.66
CA VAL A 29 1.59 -13.46 4.21
C VAL A 29 1.22 -12.22 5.02
N SER A 30 2.11 -11.74 5.91
CA SER A 30 1.86 -10.54 6.69
C SER A 30 1.64 -9.31 5.82
N LYS A 31 2.42 -9.13 4.75
CA LYS A 31 2.29 -7.99 3.84
C LYS A 31 1.04 -8.07 2.95
N ALA A 32 0.66 -9.27 2.49
CA ALA A 32 -0.62 -9.49 1.82
C ALA A 32 -1.81 -9.19 2.75
N GLY A 33 -1.74 -9.66 4.01
CA GLY A 33 -2.75 -9.39 5.03
C GLY A 33 -2.90 -7.90 5.34
N ALA A 34 -1.78 -7.17 5.50
CA ALA A 34 -1.79 -5.73 5.75
C ALA A 34 -2.42 -4.94 4.60
N ARG A 35 -2.20 -5.35 3.35
CA ARG A 35 -2.90 -4.77 2.19
C ARG A 35 -4.39 -5.00 2.24
N CYS A 36 -4.82 -6.25 2.46
CA CYS A 36 -6.25 -6.58 2.59
C CYS A 36 -6.92 -5.78 3.72
N PHE A 37 -6.24 -5.70 4.87
CA PHE A 37 -6.67 -4.88 6.01
C PHE A 37 -6.82 -3.40 5.65
N SER A 38 -5.87 -2.82 4.92
CA SER A 38 -5.93 -1.41 4.49
C SER A 38 -7.17 -1.13 3.62
N LEU A 39 -7.45 -2.02 2.67
CA LEU A 39 -8.61 -1.91 1.78
C LEU A 39 -9.92 -2.08 2.55
N ALA A 40 -10.00 -3.10 3.41
CA ALA A 40 -11.19 -3.36 4.21
C ALA A 40 -11.48 -2.20 5.19
N LEU A 41 -10.45 -1.70 5.88
CA LEU A 41 -10.57 -0.58 6.79
C LEU A 41 -11.03 0.69 6.07
N ALA A 42 -10.48 0.99 4.89
CA ALA A 42 -10.94 2.12 4.09
C ALA A 42 -12.46 2.03 3.84
N ARG A 43 -12.95 0.90 3.31
CA ARG A 43 -14.38 0.67 3.05
C ARG A 43 -15.26 0.79 4.30
N GLU A 44 -14.82 0.24 5.43
CA GLU A 44 -15.55 0.32 6.70
C GLU A 44 -15.70 1.75 7.21
N LEU A 45 -14.69 2.60 6.97
CA LEU A 45 -14.68 3.99 7.44
C LEU A 45 -15.39 4.96 6.49
N GLU A 46 -15.56 4.61 5.22
CA GLU A 46 -16.07 5.49 4.15
C GLU A 46 -17.40 6.17 4.50
N SER A 47 -18.33 5.44 5.14
CA SER A 47 -19.65 5.99 5.51
C SER A 47 -19.68 6.68 6.88
N LYS A 48 -18.90 6.18 7.86
CA LYS A 48 -18.99 6.60 9.26
C LYS A 48 -17.99 7.69 9.64
N LEU A 49 -16.82 7.69 9.00
CA LEU A 49 -15.68 8.56 9.26
C LEU A 49 -15.02 9.01 7.94
N PRO A 50 -15.75 9.74 7.06
CA PRO A 50 -15.27 10.09 5.73
C PRO A 50 -14.01 10.97 5.71
N SER A 51 -13.69 11.66 6.81
CA SER A 51 -12.46 12.46 6.95
C SER A 51 -11.31 11.70 7.63
N VAL A 52 -11.48 10.41 7.91
CA VAL A 52 -10.38 9.52 8.28
C VAL A 52 -9.89 8.81 7.02
N ILE A 53 -8.73 9.24 6.54
CA ILE A 53 -8.18 8.79 5.26
C ILE A 53 -7.22 7.64 5.55
N VAL A 54 -7.43 6.50 4.88
CA VAL A 54 -6.61 5.29 5.01
C VAL A 54 -5.86 5.09 3.70
N THR A 55 -4.55 4.90 3.76
CA THR A 55 -3.69 4.63 2.59
C THR A 55 -2.72 3.50 2.88
N GLU A 56 -2.43 2.67 1.88
CA GLU A 56 -1.23 1.82 1.92
C GLU A 56 -0.05 2.60 1.33
N TRP A 57 1.11 2.53 1.98
CA TRP A 57 2.34 3.14 1.47
C TRP A 57 3.46 2.11 1.38
N ILE A 58 4.09 2.02 0.20
CA ILE A 58 5.18 1.10 -0.10
C ILE A 58 6.43 1.96 -0.35
N PRO A 59 7.34 2.09 0.63
CA PRO A 59 8.54 2.92 0.46
C PRO A 59 9.57 2.31 -0.52
N GLY A 60 9.48 1.00 -0.76
CA GLY A 60 10.46 0.24 -1.53
C GLY A 60 11.44 -0.51 -0.61
N ILE A 61 12.58 -0.92 -1.18
CA ILE A 61 13.64 -1.60 -0.45
C ILE A 61 14.59 -0.53 0.06
N LEU A 62 14.71 -0.38 1.38
CA LEU A 62 15.50 0.68 2.02
C LEU A 62 16.92 0.22 2.34
N CYS A 63 17.85 1.16 2.40
CA CYS A 63 19.19 0.96 2.97
C CYS A 63 19.13 1.03 4.49
N THR A 64 18.75 -0.08 5.11
CA THR A 64 18.69 -0.24 6.58
C THR A 64 19.32 -1.56 6.99
N ARG A 65 19.49 -1.78 8.30
CA ARG A 65 19.93 -3.07 8.86
C ARG A 65 19.16 -4.28 8.34
N TYR A 66 17.87 -4.12 8.03
CA TYR A 66 16.99 -5.21 7.57
C TYR A 66 16.71 -5.15 6.06
N GLY A 67 17.24 -4.15 5.36
CA GLY A 67 17.02 -3.91 3.95
C GLY A 67 18.17 -4.42 3.08
N GLN A 68 18.52 -3.65 2.05
CA GLN A 68 19.66 -3.97 1.18
C GLN A 68 20.66 -2.80 1.15
N PRO A 69 21.98 -3.05 1.09
CA PRO A 69 22.99 -1.99 1.12
C PRO A 69 22.85 -0.95 0.00
N ASP A 70 22.33 -1.35 -1.16
CA ASP A 70 22.06 -0.52 -2.34
C ASP A 70 20.60 -0.04 -2.40
N GLY A 71 19.85 -0.20 -1.29
CA GLY A 71 18.48 0.26 -1.18
C GLY A 71 18.34 1.78 -1.13
N ILE A 72 17.08 2.24 -1.13
CA ILE A 72 16.72 3.66 -1.02
C ILE A 72 17.16 4.19 0.35
N ASP A 73 17.76 5.38 0.36
CA ASP A 73 18.09 6.10 1.58
C ASP A 73 16.84 6.29 2.47
N PRO A 74 16.84 5.83 3.74
CA PRO A 74 15.72 6.02 4.65
C PRO A 74 15.28 7.48 4.82
N ASP A 75 16.19 8.45 4.74
CA ASP A 75 15.86 9.86 4.91
C ASP A 75 15.02 10.38 3.73
N VAL A 76 15.32 9.90 2.51
CA VAL A 76 14.51 10.17 1.32
C VAL A 76 13.11 9.56 1.48
N ALA A 77 13.03 8.31 1.93
CA ALA A 77 11.74 7.67 2.17
C ALA A 77 10.93 8.35 3.27
N ALA A 78 11.59 8.86 4.32
CA ALA A 78 10.94 9.61 5.39
C ALA A 78 10.27 10.89 4.86
N CYS A 79 10.92 11.62 3.95
CA CYS A 79 10.31 12.79 3.31
C CYS A 79 9.00 12.43 2.58
N TRP A 80 8.98 11.33 1.81
CA TRP A 80 7.77 10.86 1.15
C TRP A 80 6.67 10.47 2.15
N GLY A 81 7.05 9.75 3.21
CA GLY A 81 6.11 9.34 4.26
C GLY A 81 5.50 10.52 5.01
N VAL A 82 6.30 11.55 5.34
CA VAL A 82 5.83 12.79 5.97
C VAL A 82 4.89 13.54 5.03
N ASN A 83 5.24 13.70 3.76
CA ASN A 83 4.38 14.37 2.78
C ASN A 83 3.02 13.65 2.67
N LEU A 84 3.00 12.32 2.60
CA LEU A 84 1.76 11.54 2.56
C LEU A 84 0.95 11.61 3.87
N ALA A 85 1.64 11.73 5.01
CA ALA A 85 1.02 11.84 6.34
C ALA A 85 0.38 13.21 6.59
N LEU A 86 0.90 14.26 5.96
CA LEU A 86 0.37 15.62 6.06
C LEU A 86 -0.68 15.93 4.99
N ASP A 87 -0.78 15.12 3.94
CA ASP A 87 -1.80 15.24 2.90
C ASP A 87 -3.16 14.71 3.39
N ASP A 88 -4.13 15.61 3.58
CA ASP A 88 -5.47 15.34 4.10
C ASP A 88 -6.57 15.38 3.03
N ARG A 89 -6.19 15.28 1.75
CA ARG A 89 -7.12 15.15 0.63
C ARG A 89 -7.89 13.84 0.70
N VAL A 90 -9.21 13.91 0.60
CA VAL A 90 -10.08 12.72 0.69
C VAL A 90 -9.88 11.78 -0.49
N GLU A 91 -9.40 12.29 -1.63
CA GLU A 91 -9.09 11.49 -2.81
C GLU A 91 -8.00 10.44 -2.58
N LEU A 92 -7.21 10.55 -1.50
CA LEU A 92 -6.19 9.58 -1.11
C LEU A 92 -6.81 8.31 -0.51
N HIS A 93 -8.05 8.37 -0.04
CA HIS A 93 -8.67 7.32 0.74
C HIS A 93 -8.78 6.00 -0.07
N GLY A 94 -8.27 4.92 0.51
CA GLY A 94 -8.25 3.59 -0.10
C GLY A 94 -7.20 3.41 -1.20
N LYS A 95 -6.32 4.39 -1.44
CA LYS A 95 -5.27 4.31 -2.46
C LYS A 95 -3.99 3.68 -1.92
N THR A 96 -3.18 3.19 -2.85
CA THR A 96 -1.82 2.69 -2.60
C THR A 96 -0.82 3.67 -3.18
N TYR A 97 0.23 3.97 -2.43
CA TYR A 97 1.36 4.78 -2.89
C TYR A 97 2.62 3.94 -2.94
N LEU A 98 3.37 4.04 -4.03
CA LEU A 98 4.71 3.51 -4.16
C LEU A 98 5.68 4.69 -4.15
N LYS A 99 6.55 4.75 -3.14
CA LYS A 99 7.42 5.91 -2.90
C LYS A 99 6.55 7.17 -2.73
N ASP A 100 6.67 8.15 -3.61
CA ASP A 100 5.90 9.40 -3.65
C ASP A 100 4.77 9.41 -4.69
N GLU A 101 4.54 8.31 -5.40
CA GLU A 101 3.55 8.24 -6.48
C GLU A 101 2.38 7.32 -6.15
N GLU A 102 1.18 7.66 -6.62
CA GLU A 102 0.03 6.77 -6.55
C GLU A 102 0.29 5.53 -7.42
N PHE A 103 0.23 4.35 -6.81
CA PHE A 103 0.36 3.09 -7.51
C PHE A 103 -0.99 2.64 -8.06
N ILE A 104 -1.15 2.79 -9.37
CA ILE A 104 -2.30 2.24 -10.10
C ILE A 104 -1.97 0.82 -10.52
N ARG A 105 -2.72 -0.16 -9.99
CA ARG A 105 -2.54 -1.57 -10.35
C ARG A 105 -2.98 -1.80 -11.80
N THR A 106 -2.06 -1.67 -12.74
CA THR A 106 -2.31 -1.99 -14.13
C THR A 106 -2.29 -3.50 -14.32
N THR A 107 -3.34 -4.04 -14.96
CA THR A 107 -3.31 -5.43 -15.43
C THR A 107 -2.51 -5.46 -16.73
N THR A 108 -1.49 -6.31 -16.77
CA THR A 108 -0.70 -6.47 -18.00
C THR A 108 -1.57 -7.04 -19.12
N ILE A 109 -1.23 -6.75 -20.38
CA ILE A 109 -1.94 -7.33 -21.55
C ILE A 109 -1.96 -8.86 -21.46
N ARG A 110 -0.86 -9.47 -21.01
CA ARG A 110 -0.76 -10.91 -20.75
C ARG A 110 -1.78 -11.39 -19.71
N GLN A 111 -1.94 -10.66 -18.61
CA GLN A 111 -2.94 -10.99 -17.59
C GLN A 111 -4.38 -10.81 -18.09
N LYS A 112 -4.65 -9.77 -18.91
CA LYS A 112 -5.95 -9.55 -19.55
C LYS A 112 -6.30 -10.70 -20.51
N LEU A 113 -5.36 -11.06 -21.39
CA LEU A 113 -5.51 -12.18 -22.33
C LEU A 113 -5.72 -13.50 -21.59
N ARG A 114 -4.92 -13.77 -20.55
CA ARG A 114 -5.08 -15.01 -19.76
C ARG A 114 -6.43 -15.09 -19.07
N LYS A 115 -6.95 -13.97 -18.54
CA LYS A 115 -8.30 -13.91 -17.97
C LYS A 115 -9.39 -14.13 -19.03
N ALA A 116 -9.26 -13.53 -20.21
CA ALA A 116 -10.23 -13.66 -21.28
C ALA A 116 -10.34 -15.11 -21.80
N VAL A 117 -9.20 -15.80 -21.96
CA VAL A 117 -9.18 -17.22 -22.35
C VAL A 117 -9.78 -18.10 -21.25
N ALA A 118 -9.46 -17.83 -19.99
CA ALA A 118 -10.01 -18.58 -18.85
C ALA A 118 -11.52 -18.40 -18.64
N SER A 119 -12.13 -17.34 -19.16
CA SER A 119 -13.58 -17.10 -19.10
C SER A 119 -14.36 -17.70 -20.28
N MET A 120 -13.68 -18.33 -21.26
CA MET A 120 -14.30 -19.00 -22.41
C MET A 120 -14.49 -20.51 -22.19
N PHE A 121 -14.14 -21.02 -21.01
CA PHE A 121 -14.34 -22.39 -20.54
C PHE A 121 -15.01 -22.38 -19.17
#